data_AF-A0A444USZ2-F1
#
_entry.id   AF-A0A444USZ2-F1
#
_cell.length_a   1.000
_cell.length_b   1.000
_cell.length_c   1.000
_cell.angle_alpha   90.00
_cell.angle_beta   90.00
_cell.angle_gamma   90.00
#
_symmetry.space_group_name_H-M   'P 1'
#
loop_
_entity.id
_entity.type
_entity.pdbx_description
1 polymer ?
#
loop_
_entity_poly.entity_id
_entity_poly.type
_entity_poly.pdbx_seq_one_letter_code
_entity_poly.pdbx_strand_id
1 'polypeptide(L)'
;MVLMYCAPTGHQLAEDMSHWQLHAHYYPPLLRSSTIRKFMVGYEMLAQEQRDLTPEQAAERLRNLPEEHYKTKADKSNLRENAKESK
;
A
#
# COMPACT_ATOMS: atom_id res chain seq x y z
N MET A 1 6.96 -2.98 -2.27
CA MET A 1 7.62 -3.77 -1.20
C MET A 1 6.81 -3.61 0.08
N VAL A 2 6.65 -4.67 0.88
CA VAL A 2 6.00 -4.59 2.20
C VAL A 2 7.00 -5.08 3.24
N LEU A 3 7.16 -4.33 4.33
CA LEU A 3 8.10 -4.64 5.41
C LEU A 3 7.34 -4.60 6.75
N MET A 4 7.62 -5.58 7.61
CA MET A 4 7.04 -5.67 8.95
C MET A 4 8.12 -5.33 9.99
N TYR A 5 7.82 -4.42 10.91
CA TYR A 5 8.72 -4.03 11.99
C TYR A 5 8.09 -4.41 13.32
N CYS A 6 8.80 -5.21 14.10
CA CYS A 6 8.41 -5.66 15.43
C CYS A 6 9.62 -5.62 16.37
N ALA A 7 9.34 -5.79 17.67
CA ALA A 7 10.39 -5.85 18.68
C ALA A 7 11.40 -6.97 18.37
N PRO A 8 12.70 -6.76 18.62
CA PRO A 8 13.72 -7.76 18.37
C PRO A 8 13.49 -8.99 19.25
N THR A 9 13.71 -10.17 18.68
CA THR A 9 13.55 -11.46 19.39
C THR A 9 14.92 -12.05 19.76
N GLY A 10 14.95 -13.03 20.66
CA GLY A 10 16.17 -13.73 21.08
C GLY A 10 16.62 -13.36 22.49
N HIS A 11 17.93 -13.19 22.71
CA HIS A 11 18.50 -12.96 24.05
C HIS A 11 17.97 -11.70 24.75
N GLN A 12 17.44 -10.74 23.98
CA GLN A 12 16.90 -9.47 24.47
C GLN A 12 15.41 -9.56 24.87
N LEU A 13 14.74 -10.70 24.75
CA LEU A 13 13.33 -10.89 25.13
C LEU A 13 13.03 -10.57 26.61
N ALA A 14 14.05 -10.57 27.47
CA ALA A 14 13.92 -10.26 28.89
C ALA A 14 13.97 -8.76 29.20
N GLU A 15 14.31 -7.92 28.22
CA GLU A 15 14.34 -6.46 28.38
C GLU A 15 12.95 -5.85 28.17
N ASP A 16 12.69 -4.70 28.81
CA ASP A 16 11.43 -3.99 28.62
C ASP A 16 11.35 -3.36 27.22
N MET A 17 10.50 -3.94 26.38
CA MET A 17 10.25 -3.51 25.00
C MET A 17 8.87 -2.86 24.83
N SER A 18 8.25 -2.36 25.91
CA SER A 18 6.93 -1.71 25.87
C SER A 18 6.85 -0.50 24.92
N HIS A 19 7.99 0.06 24.51
CA HIS A 19 8.09 1.14 23.53
C HIS A 19 7.96 0.68 22.06
N TRP A 20 8.04 -0.63 21.78
CA TRP A 20 7.88 -1.17 20.43
C TRP A 20 6.42 -1.42 20.09
N GLN A 21 5.98 -0.86 18.96
CA GLN A 21 4.67 -1.15 18.38
C GLN A 21 4.85 -1.88 17.05
N LEU A 22 4.15 -3.00 16.87
CA LEU A 22 4.11 -3.72 15.59
C LEU A 22 3.49 -2.83 14.51
N HIS A 23 4.21 -2.62 13.41
CA HIS A 23 3.71 -1.84 12.29
C HIS A 23 4.28 -2.32 10.95
N ALA A 24 3.49 -2.15 9.88
CA ALA A 24 3.86 -2.53 8.53
C ALA A 24 4.05 -1.28 7.66
N HIS A 25 5.11 -1.27 6.85
CA HIS A 25 5.37 -0.23 5.86
C HIS A 25 5.15 -0.76 4.45
N TYR A 26 4.40 0.00 3.66
CA TYR A 26 4.11 -0.29 2.27
C TYR A 26 4.82 0.74 1.37
N TYR A 27 5.72 0.27 0.51
CA TYR A 27 6.45 1.10 -0.46
C TYR A 27 6.05 0.72 -1.90
N PRO A 28 4.93 1.26 -2.41
CA PRO A 28 4.52 1.07 -3.80
C PRO A 28 5.36 1.94 -4.74
N PRO A 29 5.91 1.40 -5.84
CA PRO A 29 6.74 2.17 -6.77
C PRO A 29 5.91 3.00 -7.77
N LEU A 30 4.57 2.97 -7.71
CA LEU A 30 3.71 3.65 -8.69
C LEU A 30 3.47 5.10 -8.27
N LEU A 31 3.74 6.06 -9.17
CA LEU A 31 3.69 7.49 -8.82
C LEU A 31 2.60 8.26 -9.57
N ARG A 32 2.45 8.00 -10.89
CA ARG A 32 1.59 8.82 -11.78
C ARG A 32 0.56 7.99 -12.54
N SER A 33 0.85 6.72 -12.85
CA SER A 33 -0.08 5.81 -13.52
C SER A 33 0.38 4.37 -13.36
N SER A 34 -0.41 3.41 -13.84
CA SER A 34 0.00 2.00 -13.92
C SER A 34 1.27 1.77 -14.75
N THR A 35 1.60 2.72 -15.64
CA THR A 35 2.78 2.66 -16.53
C THR A 35 3.96 3.47 -16.00
N ILE A 36 3.74 4.45 -15.10
CA ILE A 36 4.76 5.39 -14.64
C ILE A 36 5.07 5.19 -13.14
N ARG A 37 6.30 4.76 -12.88
CA ARG A 37 6.85 4.41 -11.58
C ARG A 37 7.89 5.42 -11.10
N LYS A 38 8.01 5.58 -9.78
CA LYS A 38 9.10 6.30 -9.12
C LYS A 38 10.37 5.46 -9.23
N PHE A 39 11.43 6.08 -9.75
CA PHE A 39 12.76 5.49 -9.80
C PHE A 39 13.59 6.15 -8.70
N MET A 40 14.02 5.37 -7.71
CA MET A 40 14.95 5.79 -6.67
C MET A 40 16.38 5.68 -7.21
N VAL A 41 16.87 6.72 -7.90
CA VAL A 41 18.16 6.70 -8.60
C VAL A 41 18.92 8.03 -8.48
N GLY A 42 20.19 8.03 -8.89
CA GLY A 42 21.00 9.25 -9.00
C GLY A 42 21.15 9.95 -7.64
N TYR A 43 20.52 11.12 -7.50
CA TYR A 43 20.56 11.92 -6.28
C TYR A 43 20.00 11.19 -5.06
N GLU A 44 18.94 10.40 -5.24
CA GLU A 44 18.28 9.70 -4.12
C GLU A 44 19.13 8.56 -3.54
N MET A 45 20.09 8.04 -4.32
CA MET A 45 21.04 7.02 -3.84
C MET A 45 22.25 7.62 -3.12
N LEU A 46 22.58 8.90 -3.38
CA LEU A 46 23.84 9.52 -2.95
C LEU A 46 23.66 10.72 -2.01
N ALA A 47 22.44 11.23 -1.84
CA ALA A 47 22.18 12.42 -1.04
C ALA A 47 20.95 12.26 -0.13
N GLN A 48 19.75 12.47 -0.66
CA GLN A 48 18.52 12.49 0.14
C GLN A 48 17.31 12.00 -0.66
N GLU A 49 16.34 11.42 0.04
CA GLU A 49 15.06 11.04 -0.54
C GLU A 49 14.27 12.26 -1.06
N GLN A 50 13.79 12.19 -2.30
CA GLN A 50 12.97 13.24 -2.91
C GLN A 50 11.58 12.71 -3.24
N ARG A 51 10.54 13.47 -2.85
CA ARG A 51 9.13 13.10 -3.09
C ARG A 51 8.45 14.12 -4.00
N ASP A 52 7.78 13.62 -5.03
CA ASP A 52 7.02 14.45 -5.98
C ASP A 52 5.58 14.72 -5.51
N LEU A 53 5.09 13.96 -4.52
CA LEU A 53 3.73 14.03 -3.99
C LEU A 53 3.78 14.17 -2.47
N THR A 54 2.96 15.08 -1.94
CA THR A 54 2.85 15.27 -0.48
C THR A 54 2.06 14.12 0.17
N PRO A 55 2.40 13.74 1.41
CA PRO A 55 1.65 12.70 2.13
C PRO A 55 0.14 13.01 2.25
N GLU A 56 -0.22 14.28 2.40
CA GLU A 56 -1.60 14.73 2.56
C GLU A 56 -2.41 14.45 1.29
N GLN A 57 -1.86 14.83 0.13
CA GLN A 57 -2.49 14.58 -1.18
C GLN A 57 -2.55 13.08 -1.49
N ALA A 58 -1.52 12.32 -1.12
CA ALA A 58 -1.53 10.87 -1.30
C ALA A 58 -2.64 10.20 -0.46
N ALA A 59 -2.76 10.60 0.80
CA ALA A 59 -3.77 10.06 1.71
C ALA A 59 -5.20 10.43 1.29
N GLU A 60 -5.42 11.66 0.81
CA GLU A 60 -6.71 12.08 0.28
C GLU A 60 -7.13 11.24 -0.94
N ARG A 61 -6.22 11.02 -1.88
CA ARG A 61 -6.48 10.18 -3.06
C ARG A 61 -6.84 8.74 -2.67
N LEU A 62 -6.14 8.16 -1.69
CA LEU A 62 -6.41 6.80 -1.23
C LEU A 62 -7.77 6.68 -0.53
N ARG A 63 -8.16 7.67 0.28
CA ARG A 63 -9.48 7.68 0.96
C ARG A 63 -10.66 7.79 0.01
N ASN A 64 -10.47 8.46 -1.13
CA ASN A 64 -11.53 8.66 -2.13
C ASN A 64 -11.77 7.42 -3.03
N LEU A 65 -10.93 6.38 -2.91
CA LEU A 65 -11.11 5.14 -3.67
C LEU A 65 -12.12 4.20 -2.98
N PRO A 66 -12.91 3.43 -3.75
CA PRO A 66 -13.83 2.46 -3.18
C PRO A 66 -13.07 1.30 -2.51
N GLU A 67 -13.60 0.80 -1.40
CA GLU A 67 -13.05 -0.37 -0.69
C GLU A 67 -13.25 -1.68 -1.47
N GLU A 68 -14.26 -1.72 -2.36
CA GLU A 68 -14.54 -2.89 -3.19
C GLU A 68 -13.57 -2.97 -4.37
N HIS A 69 -12.83 -4.08 -4.46
CA HIS A 69 -11.92 -4.34 -5.57
C HIS A 69 -12.66 -4.38 -6.91
N TYR A 70 -12.09 -3.71 -7.93
CA TYR A 70 -12.76 -3.47 -9.22
C TYR A 70 -13.23 -4.74 -9.95
N LYS A 71 -12.53 -5.87 -9.82
CA LYS A 71 -12.95 -7.16 -10.41
C LYS A 71 -14.18 -7.75 -9.72
N THR A 72 -14.30 -7.59 -8.41
CA THR A 72 -15.42 -8.15 -7.63
C THR A 72 -16.74 -7.48 -8.02
N LYS A 73 -16.70 -6.19 -8.36
CA LYS A 73 -17.86 -5.46 -8.87
C LYS A 73 -18.31 -5.98 -10.25
N ALA A 74 -17.36 -6.29 -11.13
CA ALA A 74 -17.64 -6.85 -12.46
C ALA A 74 -18.22 -8.27 -12.38
N ASP A 75 -17.71 -9.11 -11.48
CA ASP A 75 -18.26 -10.46 -11.30
C ASP A 75 -19.69 -10.42 -10.77
N LYS A 76 -20.02 -9.50 -9.85
CA LYS A 76 -21.38 -9.32 -9.33
C LYS A 76 -22.36 -8.79 -10.37
N SER A 77 -21.93 -7.91 -11.28
CA SER A 77 -22.79 -7.48 -12.40
C SER A 77 -23.06 -8.64 -13.35
N ASN A 78 -22.03 -9.39 -13.71
CA ASN A 78 -22.15 -10.54 -14.61
C ASN A 78 -23.05 -11.64 -14.02
N LEU A 79 -22.93 -11.93 -12.72
CA LEU A 79 -23.81 -12.90 -12.02
C LEU A 79 -25.28 -12.45 -12.01
N ARG A 80 -25.54 -11.15 -11.85
CA ARG A 80 -26.88 -10.57 -11.87
C ARG A 80 -27.51 -10.59 -13.26
N GLU A 81 -26.71 -10.47 -14.31
CA GLU A 81 -27.16 -10.57 -15.70
C GLU A 81 -27.49 -12.03 -16.06
N ASN A 82 -26.58 -12.97 -15.76
CA ASN A 82 -26.80 -14.41 -15.99
C ASN A 82 -28.02 -14.96 -15.21
N ALA A 83 -28.28 -14.46 -13.99
CA ALA A 83 -29.43 -14.87 -13.20
C ALA A 83 -30.77 -14.31 -13.71
N LYS A 84 -30.76 -13.23 -14.51
CA LYS A 84 -31.95 -12.69 -15.17
C LYS A 84 -32.27 -13.42 -16.47
N GLU A 85 -31.25 -13.95 -17.14
CA GLU A 85 -31.37 -14.65 -18.42
C GLU A 85 -31.78 -16.13 -18.25
N SER A 86 -31.64 -16.68 -17.04
CA SER A 86 -32.11 -18.02 -16.66
C SER A 86 -33.56 -18.06 -16.13
N LYS A 87 -34.32 -16.96 -16.28
CA LYS A 87 -35.76 -16.87 -16.01
C LYS A 87 -36.51 -16.51 -17.28
#